data_AF-A0A6P5QK05-F1
#
_entry.id   AF-A0A6P5QK05-F1
#
_cell.length_a   1.000
_cell.length_b   1.000
_cell.length_c   1.000
_cell.angle_alpha   90.00
_cell.angle_beta   90.00
_cell.angle_gamma   90.00
#
_symmetry.space_group_name_H-M   'P 1'
#
loop_
_entity.id
_entity.type
_entity.pdbx_description
1 polymer ?
#
loop_
_entity_poly.entity_id
_entity_poly.type
_entity_poly.pdbx_seq_one_letter_code
_entity_poly.pdbx_strand_id
1 'polypeptide(L)'
;MGLSPQLAVILLFFLECTGSHIHGCDDNHLIEIIGILNEVTGEGTPCTKMLVPDVLTATKNTTESELICRASKVLRIFYLKHGKTPCLKKNSRVLTELQRLFRALGCLDSSISCTMNESKSTSLKDFLERLKSIMQMDYSQS
;
A
#
# COMPACT_ATOMS: atom_id res chain seq x y z
N MET A 1 0.86 -0.73 -41.76
CA MET A 1 -0.29 -0.99 -40.87
C MET A 1 0.09 -0.48 -39.48
N GLY A 2 -0.45 0.66 -39.06
CA GLY A 2 -0.13 1.28 -37.77
C GLY A 2 -1.20 0.95 -36.74
N LEU A 3 -0.80 0.55 -35.53
CA LEU A 3 -1.71 0.39 -34.41
C LEU A 3 -2.42 1.72 -34.11
N SER A 4 -3.73 1.66 -33.88
CA SER A 4 -4.53 2.82 -33.49
C SER A 4 -3.91 3.49 -32.25
N PRO A 5 -3.80 4.83 -32.18
CA PRO A 5 -3.24 5.55 -31.03
C PRO A 5 -3.89 5.15 -29.70
N GLN A 6 -5.16 4.76 -29.73
CA GLN A 6 -5.89 4.29 -28.55
C GLN A 6 -5.41 2.91 -28.08
N LEU A 7 -5.12 2.00 -29.01
CA LEU A 7 -4.54 0.70 -28.68
C LEU A 7 -3.11 0.84 -28.13
N ALA A 8 -2.33 1.80 -28.63
CA ALA A 8 -0.98 2.04 -28.13
C ALA A 8 -0.97 2.54 -26.68
N VAL A 9 -1.91 3.42 -26.31
CA VAL A 9 -2.06 3.91 -24.92
C VAL A 9 -2.51 2.78 -23.98
N ILE A 10 -3.43 1.92 -24.44
CA ILE A 10 -3.89 0.77 -23.66
C ILE A 10 -2.75 -0.26 -23.48
N LEU A 11 -1.99 -0.53 -24.55
CA LEU A 11 -0.85 -1.44 -24.50
C LEU A 11 0.29 -0.91 -23.61
N LEU A 12 0.56 0.40 -23.61
CA LEU A 12 1.49 1.03 -22.66
C LEU A 12 1.04 0.84 -21.21
N PHE A 13 -0.27 0.92 -20.94
CA PHE A 13 -0.84 0.67 -19.61
C PHE A 13 -0.68 -0.78 -19.15
N PHE A 14 -0.73 -1.74 -20.08
CA PHE A 14 -0.48 -3.16 -19.79
C PHE A 14 1.02 -3.50 -19.71
N LEU A 15 1.86 -2.81 -20.48
CA LEU A 15 3.32 -3.00 -20.50
C LEU A 15 4.01 -2.52 -19.20
N GLU A 16 3.43 -1.55 -18.48
CA GLU A 16 3.88 -1.20 -17.12
C GLU A 16 3.56 -2.29 -16.07
N CYS A 17 2.70 -3.27 -16.40
CA CYS A 17 2.37 -4.40 -15.52
C CYS A 17 3.11 -5.70 -15.89
N THR A 18 3.90 -5.72 -16.96
CA THR A 18 4.69 -6.90 -17.38
C THR A 18 6.18 -6.57 -17.34
N GLY A 19 6.65 -6.15 -16.18
CA GLY A 19 8.06 -5.90 -15.91
C GLY A 19 8.50 -6.71 -14.70
N SER A 20 9.31 -7.74 -14.98
CA SER A 20 10.01 -8.65 -14.05
C SER A 20 9.14 -9.62 -13.24
N HIS A 21 9.40 -10.91 -13.50
CA HIS A 21 9.27 -12.00 -12.55
C HIS A 21 9.53 -11.51 -11.11
N ILE A 22 8.69 -11.98 -10.19
CA ILE A 22 8.87 -11.86 -8.74
C ILE A 22 10.24 -12.46 -8.37
N HIS A 23 11.29 -11.65 -8.49
CA HIS A 23 12.63 -11.90 -7.95
C HIS A 23 12.85 -11.12 -6.65
N GLY A 24 11.79 -10.53 -6.10
CA GLY A 24 11.86 -9.63 -4.96
C GLY A 24 11.15 -10.13 -3.72
N CYS A 25 10.51 -11.30 -3.78
CA CYS A 25 9.81 -11.82 -2.61
C CYS A 25 10.67 -12.86 -1.83
N ASP A 26 11.52 -12.40 -0.90
CA ASP A 26 12.28 -13.24 0.07
C ASP A 26 11.40 -13.73 1.25
N ASP A 27 11.80 -14.76 2.01
CA ASP A 27 11.00 -15.26 3.15
C ASP A 27 10.79 -14.24 4.28
N ASN A 28 11.53 -13.12 4.26
CA ASN A 28 11.54 -12.09 5.31
C ASN A 28 10.60 -10.88 5.07
N HIS A 29 9.57 -10.97 4.21
CA HIS A 29 8.66 -9.82 3.92
C HIS A 29 8.05 -9.18 5.14
N LEU A 30 7.64 -9.99 6.10
CA LEU A 30 6.96 -9.48 7.28
C LEU A 30 7.89 -8.59 8.12
N ILE A 31 9.17 -8.96 8.20
CA ILE A 31 10.21 -8.16 8.86
C ILE A 31 10.43 -6.85 8.09
N GLU A 32 10.49 -6.90 6.76
CA GLU A 32 10.61 -5.69 5.94
C GLU A 32 9.39 -4.76 6.14
N ILE A 33 8.17 -5.30 6.10
CA ILE A 33 6.93 -4.54 6.32
C ILE A 33 6.94 -3.86 7.67
N ILE A 34 7.26 -4.59 8.75
CA ILE A 34 7.33 -4.04 10.10
C ILE A 34 8.42 -2.95 10.18
N GLY A 35 9.58 -3.18 9.54
CA GLY A 35 10.67 -2.21 9.47
C GLY A 35 10.25 -0.89 8.81
N ILE A 36 9.63 -0.97 7.63
CA ILE A 36 9.10 0.19 6.91
C ILE A 36 8.04 0.91 7.74
N LEU A 37 7.12 0.15 8.36
CA LEU A 37 6.07 0.71 9.21
C LEU A 37 6.64 1.47 10.41
N ASN A 38 7.67 0.94 11.06
CA ASN A 38 8.36 1.64 12.15
C ASN A 38 8.99 2.96 11.69
N GLU A 39 9.60 2.97 10.51
CA GLU A 39 10.24 4.15 9.94
C GLU A 39 9.22 5.26 9.63
N VAL A 40 8.12 4.90 8.96
CA VAL A 40 7.12 5.88 8.51
C VAL A 40 6.22 6.40 9.64
N THR A 41 6.02 5.62 10.73
CA THR A 41 5.21 6.06 11.86
C THR A 41 6.00 6.73 12.99
N GLY A 42 7.32 6.52 13.06
CA GLY A 42 8.20 7.05 14.10
C GLY A 42 8.33 8.58 14.07
N GLU A 43 8.87 9.14 12.98
CA GLU A 43 8.97 10.60 12.80
C GLU A 43 7.72 11.13 12.09
N GLY A 44 6.70 11.47 12.87
CA GLY A 44 5.43 11.97 12.32
C GLY A 44 5.64 13.21 11.44
N THR A 45 5.13 13.17 10.20
CA THR A 45 5.13 14.32 9.29
C THR A 45 3.73 14.93 9.18
N PRO A 46 3.58 16.19 8.72
CA PRO A 46 2.25 16.73 8.40
C PRO A 46 1.48 15.87 7.39
N CYS A 47 2.17 15.07 6.57
CA CYS A 47 1.55 14.20 5.57
C CYS A 47 0.87 12.98 6.18
N THR A 48 1.35 12.50 7.33
CA THR A 48 0.71 11.37 8.02
C THR A 48 -0.58 11.78 8.75
N LYS A 49 -0.86 13.10 8.84
CA LYS A 49 -2.16 13.60 9.34
C LYS A 49 -3.27 13.61 8.28
N MET A 50 -2.94 13.34 7.02
CA MET A 50 -3.92 13.32 5.93
C MET A 50 -4.89 12.16 6.09
N LEU A 51 -6.14 12.35 5.66
CA LEU A 51 -7.20 11.35 5.83
C LEU A 51 -7.12 10.27 4.75
N VAL A 52 -7.33 9.03 5.19
CA VAL A 52 -7.47 7.83 4.35
C VAL A 52 -8.72 7.04 4.77
N PRO A 53 -9.30 6.21 3.89
CA PRO A 53 -10.39 5.32 4.27
C PRO A 53 -9.96 4.34 5.39
N ASP A 54 -10.81 4.17 6.40
CA ASP A 54 -10.53 3.30 7.56
C ASP A 54 -10.94 1.85 7.28
N VAL A 55 -10.21 1.18 6.38
CA VAL A 55 -10.52 -0.18 5.90
C VAL A 55 -9.98 -1.31 6.78
N LEU A 56 -9.24 -0.98 7.83
CA LEU A 56 -8.59 -1.93 8.74
C LEU A 56 -9.39 -2.17 10.02
N THR A 57 -10.55 -1.51 10.20
CA THR A 57 -11.49 -1.90 11.23
C THR A 57 -12.11 -3.25 10.85
N ALA A 58 -11.54 -4.33 11.38
CA ALA A 58 -11.98 -5.68 11.10
C ALA A 58 -13.48 -5.82 11.33
N THR A 59 -14.22 -6.15 10.27
CA THR A 59 -15.48 -6.86 10.45
C THR A 59 -15.13 -8.32 10.76
N LYS A 60 -15.90 -8.96 11.65
CA LYS A 60 -15.65 -10.33 12.18
C LYS A 60 -15.35 -11.41 11.13
N ASN A 61 -15.56 -11.14 9.84
CA ASN A 61 -15.46 -12.08 8.73
C ASN A 61 -14.43 -11.68 7.66
N THR A 62 -13.52 -10.73 7.95
CA THR A 62 -12.51 -10.28 6.97
C THR A 62 -11.30 -11.21 7.01
N THR A 63 -10.88 -11.76 5.88
CA THR A 63 -9.66 -12.58 5.78
C THR A 63 -8.41 -11.69 5.82
N GLU A 64 -7.27 -12.26 6.18
CA GLU A 64 -5.97 -11.58 6.16
C GLU A 64 -5.65 -11.04 4.75
N SER A 65 -5.79 -11.88 3.73
CA SER A 65 -5.67 -11.50 2.31
C SER A 65 -6.56 -10.29 1.94
N GLU A 66 -7.84 -10.29 2.33
CA GLU A 66 -8.73 -9.16 2.06
C GLU A 66 -8.25 -7.88 2.77
N LEU A 67 -7.72 -7.98 4.00
CA LEU A 67 -7.14 -6.84 4.73
C LEU A 67 -5.89 -6.30 4.02
N ILE A 68 -4.97 -7.18 3.61
CA ILE A 68 -3.73 -6.83 2.91
C ILE A 68 -4.04 -6.15 1.57
N CYS A 69 -4.98 -6.71 0.80
CA CYS A 69 -5.42 -6.10 -0.45
C CYS A 69 -6.00 -4.70 -0.23
N ARG A 70 -6.90 -4.54 0.76
CA ARG A 70 -7.51 -3.23 1.06
C ARG A 70 -6.46 -2.22 1.50
N ALA A 71 -5.50 -2.65 2.31
CA ALA A 71 -4.40 -1.80 2.74
C ALA A 71 -3.55 -1.33 1.55
N SER A 72 -3.20 -2.26 0.66
CA SER A 72 -2.46 -2.00 -0.58
C SER A 72 -3.19 -0.99 -1.48
N LYS A 73 -4.52 -1.11 -1.61
CA LYS A 73 -5.33 -0.14 -2.36
C LYS A 73 -5.30 1.25 -1.72
N VAL A 74 -5.46 1.36 -0.41
CA VAL A 74 -5.40 2.65 0.30
C VAL A 74 -4.05 3.33 0.07
N LEU A 75 -2.95 2.60 0.24
CA LEU A 75 -1.60 3.13 0.01
C LEU A 75 -1.42 3.59 -1.43
N ARG A 76 -1.80 2.75 -2.41
CA ARG A 76 -1.72 3.07 -3.84
C ARG A 76 -2.48 4.33 -4.20
N ILE A 77 -3.74 4.44 -3.76
CA ILE A 77 -4.56 5.63 -4.00
C ILE A 77 -3.90 6.86 -3.35
N PHE A 78 -3.43 6.73 -2.11
CA PHE A 78 -2.84 7.83 -1.37
C PHE A 78 -1.60 8.40 -2.08
N TYR A 79 -0.60 7.57 -2.38
CA TYR A 79 0.64 8.09 -2.98
C TYR A 79 0.46 8.51 -4.44
N LEU A 80 -0.48 7.92 -5.20
CA LEU A 80 -0.78 8.37 -6.57
C LEU A 80 -1.47 9.75 -6.55
N LYS A 81 -2.45 9.94 -5.66
CA LYS A 81 -3.18 11.20 -5.53
C LYS A 81 -2.29 12.30 -4.96
N HIS A 82 -1.44 11.96 -3.99
CA HIS A 82 -0.69 12.95 -3.21
C HIS A 82 0.79 13.04 -3.57
N GLY A 83 1.34 12.16 -4.41
CA GLY A 83 2.78 12.08 -4.69
C GLY A 83 3.38 13.36 -5.28
N LYS A 84 2.58 14.13 -6.03
CA LYS A 84 2.99 15.44 -6.58
C LYS A 84 2.61 16.63 -5.69
N THR A 85 1.88 16.41 -4.61
CA THR A 85 1.47 17.49 -3.70
C THR A 85 2.68 18.00 -2.90
N PRO A 86 2.66 19.27 -2.44
CA PRO A 86 3.75 19.83 -1.64
C PRO A 86 4.10 19.00 -0.40
N CYS A 87 3.13 18.28 0.17
CA CYS A 87 3.38 17.45 1.34
C CYS A 87 4.36 16.33 1.04
N LEU A 88 4.00 15.40 0.15
CA LEU A 88 4.87 14.26 -0.17
C LEU A 88 6.09 14.66 -1.00
N LYS A 89 6.01 15.74 -1.80
CA LYS A 89 7.18 16.27 -2.52
C LYS A 89 8.27 16.76 -1.57
N LYS A 90 7.90 17.41 -0.45
CA LYS A 90 8.85 17.85 0.59
C LYS A 90 9.26 16.73 1.54
N ASN A 91 8.51 15.63 1.57
CA ASN A 91 8.76 14.45 2.40
C ASN A 91 8.98 13.23 1.49
N SER A 92 9.94 13.34 0.56
CA SER A 92 10.22 12.30 -0.45
C SER A 92 10.53 10.94 0.19
N ARG A 93 11.19 10.93 1.36
CA ARG A 93 11.41 9.72 2.16
C ARG A 93 10.10 9.01 2.51
N VAL A 94 9.09 9.74 3.00
CA VAL A 94 7.76 9.17 3.30
C VAL A 94 7.12 8.61 2.04
N LEU A 95 7.21 9.31 0.91
CA LEU A 95 6.69 8.80 -0.36
C LEU A 95 7.38 7.48 -0.77
N THR A 96 8.71 7.42 -0.68
CA THR A 96 9.49 6.22 -0.99
C THR A 96 9.10 5.06 -0.08
N GLU A 97 8.99 5.29 1.22
CA GLU A 97 8.61 4.24 2.17
C GLU A 97 7.16 3.74 1.96
N LEU A 98 6.21 4.61 1.63
CA LEU A 98 4.84 4.18 1.28
C LEU A 98 4.81 3.34 0.00
N GLN A 99 5.67 3.65 -0.99
CA GLN A 99 5.80 2.87 -2.22
C GLN A 99 6.47 1.52 -1.97
N ARG A 100 7.49 1.47 -1.10
CA ARG A 100 8.13 0.23 -0.66
C ARG A 100 7.14 -0.66 0.09
N LEU A 101 6.39 -0.08 1.04
CA LEU A 101 5.34 -0.79 1.78
C LEU A 101 4.30 -1.40 0.85
N PHE A 102 3.84 -0.65 -0.16
CA PHE A 102 2.90 -1.18 -1.17
C PHE A 102 3.47 -2.39 -1.92
N ARG A 103 4.75 -2.37 -2.31
CA ARG A 103 5.39 -3.49 -2.99
C ARG A 103 5.53 -4.71 -2.07
N ALA A 104 5.94 -4.49 -0.82
CA ALA A 104 6.10 -5.56 0.16
C ALA A 104 4.77 -6.22 0.52
N LEU A 105 3.68 -5.46 0.66
CA LEU A 105 2.35 -6.03 0.85
C LEU A 105 1.88 -6.86 -0.35
N GLY A 106 2.27 -6.48 -1.57
CA GLY A 106 2.03 -7.27 -2.78
C GLY A 106 2.75 -8.62 -2.81
N CYS A 107 3.80 -8.81 -2.00
CA CYS A 107 4.43 -10.11 -1.79
C CYS A 107 3.62 -11.02 -0.86
N LEU A 108 2.88 -10.47 0.10
CA LEU A 108 2.02 -11.25 0.99
C LEU A 108 0.73 -11.70 0.30
N ASP A 109 0.15 -10.83 -0.51
CA ASP A 109 -1.05 -11.16 -1.27
C ASP A 109 -1.04 -10.50 -2.65
N SER A 110 -1.18 -11.32 -3.68
CA SER A 110 -1.25 -10.91 -5.09
C SER A 110 -2.69 -10.66 -5.57
N SER A 111 -3.68 -10.79 -4.67
CA SER A 111 -5.09 -10.58 -4.98
C SER A 111 -5.32 -9.22 -5.63
N ILE A 112 -5.80 -9.29 -6.88
CA ILE A 112 -5.95 -8.11 -7.74
C ILE A 112 -7.14 -7.23 -7.30
N SER A 113 -8.14 -7.83 -6.65
CA SER A 113 -9.38 -7.15 -6.31
C SER A 113 -9.92 -7.51 -4.93
N CYS A 114 -10.08 -6.49 -4.11
CA CYS A 114 -10.88 -6.47 -2.89
C CYS A 114 -11.87 -5.32 -2.96
N THR A 115 -12.97 -5.44 -2.22
CA THR A 115 -14.02 -4.42 -2.18
C THR A 115 -13.69 -3.41 -1.07
N MET A 116 -13.81 -2.10 -1.36
CA MET A 116 -13.68 -1.03 -0.36
C MET A 116 -15.06 -0.39 -0.16
N ASN A 117 -15.70 -0.65 0.97
CA ASN A 117 -17.05 -0.15 1.27
C ASN A 117 -17.06 0.84 2.44
N GLU A 118 -15.89 1.23 2.94
CA GLU A 118 -15.77 2.02 4.15
C GLU A 118 -16.04 3.50 3.92
N SER A 119 -17.05 4.02 4.64
CA SER A 119 -17.43 5.43 4.66
C SER A 119 -16.67 6.26 5.70
N LYS A 120 -16.03 5.59 6.66
CA LYS A 120 -15.23 6.23 7.69
C LYS A 120 -13.83 6.54 7.18
N SER A 121 -13.25 7.61 7.72
CA SER A 121 -11.87 7.98 7.46
C SER A 121 -11.08 8.02 8.77
N THR A 122 -9.79 7.79 8.65
CA THR A 122 -8.80 7.86 9.72
C THR A 122 -7.57 8.61 9.23
N SER A 123 -6.66 9.01 10.12
CA SER A 123 -5.40 9.59 9.67
C SER A 123 -4.50 8.51 9.06
N LEU A 124 -3.65 8.87 8.11
CA LEU A 124 -2.67 7.95 7.54
C LEU A 124 -1.77 7.36 8.65
N LYS A 125 -1.41 8.15 9.67
CA LYS A 125 -0.65 7.66 10.82
C LYS A 125 -1.39 6.54 11.54
N ASP A 126 -2.64 6.78 11.94
CA ASP A 126 -3.42 5.80 12.69
C ASP A 126 -3.70 4.55 11.86
N PHE A 127 -3.90 4.71 10.55
CA PHE A 127 -3.99 3.62 9.60
C PHE A 127 -2.73 2.75 9.59
N LEU A 128 -1.55 3.37 9.48
CA LEU A 128 -0.25 2.66 9.44
C LEU A 128 0.08 1.99 10.77
N GLU A 129 -0.22 2.63 11.90
CA GLU A 129 -0.04 2.02 13.24
C GLU A 129 -0.95 0.81 13.44
N ARG A 130 -2.19 0.87 12.92
CA ARG A 130 -3.11 -0.26 12.94
C ARG A 130 -2.63 -1.40 12.04
N LEU A 131 -2.14 -1.08 10.84
CA LEU A 131 -1.55 -2.06 9.93
C LEU A 131 -0.35 -2.75 10.59
N LYS A 132 0.53 -1.98 11.24
CA LYS A 132 1.66 -2.50 12.01
C LYS A 132 1.22 -3.46 13.10
N SER A 133 0.21 -3.11 13.88
CA SER A 133 -0.32 -3.98 14.94
C SER A 133 -0.83 -5.31 14.37
N ILE A 134 -1.51 -5.29 13.23
CA ILE A 134 -1.98 -6.51 12.54
C ILE A 134 -0.79 -7.38 12.11
N MET A 135 0.18 -6.80 11.40
CA MET A 135 1.36 -7.52 10.91
C MET A 135 2.23 -8.11 12.05
N GLN A 136 2.30 -7.43 13.19
CA GLN A 136 3.02 -7.93 14.37
C GLN A 136 2.28 -9.10 15.06
N MET A 137 0.95 -9.10 15.03
CA MET A 137 0.17 -10.23 15.55
C MET A 137 0.42 -11.48 14.71
N ASP A 138 0.42 -11.35 13.38
CA ASP A 138 0.70 -12.44 12.46
C ASP A 138 2.14 -12.97 12.64
N TYR A 139 3.10 -12.06 12.84
CA TYR A 139 4.49 -12.44 13.17
C TYR A 139 4.60 -13.27 14.45
N SER A 140 3.90 -12.86 15.50
CA SER A 140 4.02 -13.49 16.82
C SER A 140 3.34 -14.85 16.90
N GLN A 141 2.48 -15.18 15.93
CA GLN A 141 1.76 -16.45 15.82
C GLN A 141 2.42 -17.44 14.85
N SER A 142 3.44 -16.99 14.11
CA SER A 142 4.27 -17.80 13.20
C SER A 142 5.49 -18.36 13.93
#